data_AF-A0A520YXJ1-F1
#
_entry.id   AF-A0A520YXJ1-F1
#
_cell.length_a   1.000
_cell.length_b   1.000
_cell.length_c   1.000
_cell.angle_alpha   90.00
_cell.angle_beta   90.00
_cell.angle_gamma   90.00
#
_symmetry.space_group_name_H-M   'P 1'
#
loop_
_entity.id
_entity.type
_entity.pdbx_description
1 polymer ?
#
loop_
_entity_poly.entity_id
_entity_poly.type
_entity_poly.pdbx_seq_one_letter_code
_entity_poly.pdbx_strand_id
1 'polypeptide(L)'
;MSWLSKLFGRQHDCEQTLINLQTLLDSELSKEEEDRLIAEINKCPACLRHYNVEQSFKTFVKNRCKKKVDPRVLENIRTLVEETGREA
;
A
#
# COMPACT_ATOMS: atom_id res chain seq x y z
N MET A 1 -36.19 -15.33 -0.12
CA MET A 1 -35.59 -14.35 -1.07
C MET A 1 -34.08 -14.56 -1.18
N SER A 2 -33.66 -15.77 -1.57
CA SER A 2 -32.25 -16.20 -1.71
C SER A 2 -31.90 -16.40 -3.20
N TRP A 3 -32.31 -15.44 -4.02
CA TRP A 3 -32.15 -15.49 -5.49
C TRP A 3 -31.36 -14.29 -6.03
N LEU A 4 -31.21 -13.20 -5.27
CA LEU A 4 -30.40 -12.03 -5.67
C LEU A 4 -28.89 -12.25 -5.49
N SER A 5 -28.48 -13.16 -4.61
CA SER A 5 -27.07 -13.52 -4.39
C SER A 5 -26.44 -14.35 -5.52
N LYS A 6 -27.25 -14.89 -6.45
CA LYS A 6 -26.79 -15.69 -7.60
C LYS A 6 -26.55 -14.89 -8.88
N LEU A 7 -26.99 -13.63 -8.96
CA LEU A 7 -26.81 -12.75 -10.13
C LEU A 7 -25.55 -11.89 -10.06
N PHE A 8 -25.01 -11.65 -8.86
CA PHE A 8 -23.73 -10.97 -8.66
C PHE A 8 -22.62 -12.02 -8.55
N GLY A 9 -22.01 -12.32 -9.70
CA GLY A 9 -20.92 -13.27 -9.81
C GLY A 9 -19.75 -12.94 -8.87
N ARG A 10 -19.28 -13.99 -8.18
CA ARG A 10 -18.21 -14.04 -7.18
C ARG A 10 -18.45 -13.17 -5.94
N GLN A 11 -18.42 -13.85 -4.79
CA GLN A 11 -18.43 -13.28 -3.45
C GLN A 11 -17.11 -12.52 -3.21
N HIS A 12 -16.94 -11.38 -3.89
CA HIS A 12 -15.82 -10.47 -3.68
C HIS A 12 -16.14 -9.63 -2.44
N ASP A 13 -15.29 -9.74 -1.42
CA ASP A 13 -15.43 -8.98 -0.20
C ASP A 13 -14.75 -7.62 -0.36
N CYS A 14 -15.52 -6.62 -0.76
CA CYS A 14 -15.04 -5.25 -0.90
C CYS A 14 -14.50 -4.69 0.42
N GLU A 15 -15.10 -5.07 1.56
CA GLU A 15 -14.73 -4.53 2.88
C GLU A 15 -13.35 -5.04 3.28
N GLN A 16 -13.13 -6.36 3.19
CA GLN A 16 -11.82 -6.94 3.47
C GLN A 16 -10.76 -6.43 2.49
N THR A 17 -11.12 -6.24 1.22
CA THR A 17 -10.20 -5.69 0.20
C THR A 17 -9.77 -4.26 0.55
N LEU A 18 -10.67 -3.43 1.08
CA LEU A 18 -10.36 -2.05 1.48
C LEU A 18 -9.50 -2.00 2.76
N ILE A 19 -9.66 -2.93 3.68
CA ILE A 19 -8.76 -3.05 4.85
C ILE A 19 -7.36 -3.39 4.36
N ASN A 20 -7.23 -4.44 3.54
CA ASN A 20 -5.93 -4.87 3.02
C ASN A 20 -5.29 -3.81 2.12
N LEU A 21 -6.10 -2.95 1.48
CA LEU A 21 -5.61 -1.84 0.67
C LEU A 21 -4.77 -0.85 1.50
N GLN A 22 -5.14 -0.60 2.75
CA GLN A 22 -4.37 0.28 3.63
C GLN A 22 -2.98 -0.32 3.91
N THR A 23 -2.94 -1.60 4.27
CA THR A 23 -1.70 -2.37 4.48
C THR A 23 -0.81 -2.40 3.23
N LEU A 24 -1.42 -2.55 2.05
CA LEU A 24 -0.71 -2.46 0.77
C LEU A 24 -0.07 -1.09 0.59
N LEU A 25 -0.84 -0.02 0.78
CA LEU A 25 -0.33 1.33 0.58
C LEU A 25 0.85 1.60 1.52
N ASP A 26 0.81 1.12 2.75
CA ASP A 26 1.87 1.30 3.74
C ASP A 26 3.09 0.38 3.57
N SER A 27 3.10 -0.43 2.50
CA SER A 27 4.22 -1.31 2.16
C SER A 27 4.51 -2.36 3.24
N GLU A 28 3.46 -2.81 3.94
CA GLU A 28 3.53 -3.81 5.00
C GLU A 28 3.23 -5.24 4.51
N LEU A 29 2.99 -5.41 3.20
CA LEU A 29 2.76 -6.70 2.56
C LEU A 29 4.03 -7.26 1.96
N SER A 30 4.14 -8.59 1.93
CA SER A 30 5.10 -9.26 1.05
C SER A 30 4.75 -9.01 -0.41
N LYS A 31 5.73 -9.20 -1.30
CA LYS A 31 5.53 -9.01 -2.75
C LYS A 31 4.43 -9.93 -3.29
N GLU A 32 4.38 -11.16 -2.80
CA GLU A 32 3.38 -12.15 -3.19
C GLU A 32 1.96 -11.75 -2.75
N GLU A 33 1.83 -11.12 -1.57
CA GLU A 33 0.54 -10.62 -1.06
C GLU A 33 0.08 -9.37 -1.81
N GLU A 34 1.02 -8.47 -2.13
CA GLU A 34 0.76 -7.29 -2.95
C GLU A 34 0.20 -7.68 -4.33
N ASP A 35 0.88 -8.59 -5.04
CA ASP A 35 0.46 -9.02 -6.38
C ASP A 35 -0.95 -9.66 -6.35
N ARG A 36 -1.24 -10.46 -5.32
CA ARG A 36 -2.56 -11.09 -5.13
C ARG A 36 -3.63 -10.04 -4.87
N LEU A 37 -3.37 -9.07 -3.99
CA LEU A 37 -4.34 -8.05 -3.65
C LEU A 37 -4.61 -7.11 -4.83
N ILE A 38 -3.59 -6.73 -5.60
CA ILE A 38 -3.76 -5.96 -6.84
C ILE A 38 -4.61 -6.73 -7.84
N ALA A 39 -4.40 -8.04 -7.99
CA ALA A 39 -5.24 -8.87 -8.84
C ALA A 39 -6.71 -8.93 -8.37
N GLU A 40 -6.97 -8.94 -7.06
CA GLU A 40 -8.33 -8.87 -6.50
C GLU A 40 -8.99 -7.50 -6.70
N ILE A 41 -8.25 -6.41 -6.46
CA ILE A 41 -8.72 -5.04 -6.69
C ILE A 41 -9.13 -4.85 -8.16
N ASN A 42 -8.34 -5.37 -9.10
CA ASN A 42 -8.62 -5.27 -10.53
C ASN A 42 -9.88 -6.03 -10.98
N LYS A 43 -10.36 -7.01 -10.19
CA LYS A 43 -11.61 -7.75 -10.49
C LYS A 43 -12.85 -6.95 -10.11
N CYS A 44 -12.73 -5.93 -9.25
CA CYS A 44 -13.85 -5.12 -8.77
C CYS A 44 -13.68 -3.64 -9.14
N PRO A 45 -14.49 -3.09 -10.06
CA PRO A 45 -14.41 -1.69 -10.46
C PRO A 45 -14.55 -0.69 -9.30
N ALA A 46 -15.32 -1.05 -8.26
CA ALA A 46 -15.48 -0.19 -7.08
C ALA A 46 -14.17 -0.10 -6.29
N CYS A 47 -13.56 -1.25 -5.94
CA CYS A 47 -12.28 -1.30 -5.24
C CYS A 47 -11.15 -0.65 -6.05
N LEU A 48 -11.13 -0.84 -7.37
CA LEU A 48 -10.15 -0.19 -8.24
C LEU A 48 -10.25 1.34 -8.19
N ARG A 49 -11.46 1.91 -8.16
CA ARG A 49 -11.63 3.36 -7.98
C ARG A 49 -11.10 3.84 -6.63
N HIS A 50 -11.41 3.12 -5.55
CA HIS A 50 -10.90 3.46 -4.22
C HIS A 50 -9.37 3.42 -4.18
N TYR A 51 -8.76 2.35 -4.71
CA TYR A 51 -7.31 2.23 -4.83
C TYR A 51 -6.69 3.42 -5.57
N ASN A 52 -7.22 3.77 -6.75
CA ASN A 52 -6.68 4.86 -7.55
C ASN A 52 -6.74 6.21 -6.82
N VAL A 53 -7.84 6.49 -6.10
CA VAL A 53 -7.97 7.71 -5.31
C VAL A 53 -6.93 7.74 -4.20
N GLU A 54 -6.87 6.70 -3.38
CA GLU A 54 -5.92 6.62 -2.25
C GLU A 54 -4.46 6.68 -2.71
N GLN A 55 -4.10 5.95 -3.77
CA GLN A 55 -2.76 5.98 -4.35
C GLN A 55 -2.39 7.36 -4.89
N SER A 56 -3.33 8.04 -5.55
CA SER A 56 -3.12 9.40 -6.06
C SER A 56 -2.93 10.39 -4.91
N PHE A 57 -3.71 10.26 -3.84
CA PHE A 57 -3.62 11.09 -2.65
C PHE A 57 -2.29 10.88 -1.92
N LYS A 58 -1.88 9.62 -1.70
CA LYS A 58 -0.56 9.29 -1.13
C LYS A 58 0.58 9.89 -1.95
N THR A 59 0.50 9.80 -3.27
CA THR A 59 1.48 10.40 -4.19
C THR A 59 1.49 11.93 -4.08
N PHE A 60 0.32 12.55 -4.01
CA PHE A 60 0.18 14.00 -3.84
C PHE A 60 0.82 14.48 -2.53
N VAL A 61 0.50 13.83 -1.40
CA VAL A 61 1.08 14.14 -0.09
C VAL A 61 2.60 13.97 -0.13
N LYS A 62 3.10 12.85 -0.67
CA LYS A 62 4.54 12.61 -0.83
C LYS A 62 5.21 13.74 -1.62
N ASN A 63 4.58 14.22 -2.69
CA ASN A 63 5.14 15.29 -3.52
C ASN A 63 5.11 16.66 -2.83
N ARG A 64 4.06 16.98 -2.08
CA ARG A 64 3.93 18.26 -1.38
C ARG A 64 4.75 18.34 -0.09
N CYS A 65 4.91 17.22 0.60
CA CYS A 65 5.60 17.14 1.88
C CYS A 65 7.08 16.71 1.74
N LYS A 66 7.60 16.60 0.51
CA LYS A 66 9.03 16.38 0.25
C LYS A 66 9.85 17.52 0.84
N LYS A 67 10.55 17.24 1.94
CA LYS A 67 11.57 18.13 2.49
C LYS A 67 12.94 17.65 2.02
N LYS A 68 13.80 18.58 1.61
CA LYS A 68 15.22 18.26 1.40
C LYS A 68 15.81 17.96 2.78
N VAL A 69 16.39 16.77 2.92
CA VAL A 69 17.20 16.42 4.09
C VAL A 69 18.58 17.01 3.87
N ASP A 70 19.17 17.59 4.91
CA ASP A 70 20.56 18.07 4.85
C ASP A 70 21.48 16.87 4.55
N PRO A 71 22.34 16.92 3.52
CA PRO A 71 23.26 15.84 3.19
C PRO A 71 24.12 15.37 4.37
N ARG A 72 24.45 16.26 5.31
CA ARG A 72 25.21 15.91 6.52
C ARG A 72 24.44 14.96 7.43
N VAL A 73 23.12 15.11 7.53
CA VAL A 73 22.26 14.22 8.31
C VAL A 73 22.27 12.82 7.69
N LEU A 74 22.23 12.73 6.35
CA LEU A 74 22.30 11.44 5.64
C LEU A 74 23.64 10.74 5.88
N GLU A 75 24.75 11.48 5.83
CA GLU A 75 26.08 10.94 6.09
C GLU A 75 26.20 10.45 7.54
N ASN A 76 25.75 11.26 8.51
CA ASN A 76 25.77 10.88 9.92
C ASN A 76 24.98 9.59 10.19
N ILE A 77 23.78 9.46 9.60
CA ILE A 77 22.97 8.24 9.72
C ILE A 77 23.73 7.04 9.17
N ARG A 78 24.37 7.18 7.99
CA ARG A 78 25.15 6.11 7.38
C ARG A 78 26.30 5.66 8.28
N THR A 79 27.09 6.59 8.79
CA THR A 79 28.21 6.28 9.69
C THR A 79 27.73 5.53 10.93
N LEU A 80 26.66 6.01 11.58
CA LEU A 80 26.11 5.36 12.78
C LEU A 80 25.60 3.94 12.52
N VAL A 81 24.94 3.70 11.38
CA VAL A 81 24.49 2.35 10.99
C VAL A 81 25.70 1.43 10.76
N GLU A 82 26.75 1.91 10.11
CA GLU A 82 27.98 1.13 9.87
C GLU A 82 28.75 0.83 11.16
N GLU A 83 28.76 1.75 12.13
CA GLU A 83 29.40 1.54 13.44
C GLU A 83 28.62 0.54 14.30
N THR A 84 27.30 0.74 14.42
CA THR A 84 26.43 -0.15 15.21
C THR A 84 26.47 -1.59 14.67
N GLY A 85 26.54 -1.76 13.35
CA GLY A 85 26.64 -3.08 12.71
C GLY A 85 27.99 -3.78 12.87
N ARG A 86 29.06 -3.09 13.31
CA ARG A 86 30.37 -3.70 13.60
C ARG A 86 30.50 -4.15 15.06
N GLU A 87 29.65 -3.63 15.94
CA GLU A 87 29.64 -3.94 17.38
C GLU A 87 28.70 -5.12 17.74
N ALA A 88 27.91 -5.61 16.78
CA ALA A 88 27.00 -6.75 16.90
C ALA A 88 27.58 -8.01 16.22
#